data_AF-A0A812UFE0-F1
#
_entry.id   AF-A0A812UFE0-F1
#
_cell.length_a   1.000
_cell.length_b   1.000
_cell.length_c   1.000
_cell.angle_alpha   90.00
_cell.angle_beta   90.00
_cell.angle_gamma   90.00
#
_symmetry.space_group_name_H-M   'P 1'
#
loop_
_entity.id
_entity.type
_entity.pdbx_description
1 polymer ?
#
loop_
_entity_poly.entity_id
_entity_poly.type
_entity_poly.pdbx_seq_one_letter_code
_entity_poly.pdbx_strand_id
1 'polypeptide(L)'
;MQKGPGLLVHGFELEGSSELAPGTRIYKGGVEAAIDGILAGRYSPLDFRWFVGRHLDLRTDDFAWISMASARPLALKQCLGLPKPLWHEVMELCGGEYSELSRVELVQRTDLDEDVRNGDEEDGGSRSG
;
A
#
# COMPACT_ATOMS: atom_id res chain seq x y z
N MET A 1 19.72 -0.87 1.75
CA MET A 1 20.24 -0.09 2.90
C MET A 1 19.28 1.06 3.16
N GLN A 2 18.74 1.18 4.37
CA GLN A 2 17.74 2.19 4.76
C GLN A 2 18.36 3.60 4.72
N LYS A 3 17.67 4.57 4.10
CA LYS A 3 18.20 5.94 3.88
C LYS A 3 17.58 7.03 4.78
N GLY A 4 16.83 6.67 5.82
CA GLY A 4 16.25 7.64 6.76
C GLY A 4 15.37 7.03 7.87
N PRO A 5 14.99 7.83 8.89
CA PRO A 5 14.11 7.41 9.97
C PRO A 5 12.70 7.07 9.48
N GLY A 6 11.90 6.43 10.35
CA GLY A 6 10.49 6.18 10.08
C GLY A 6 9.71 7.46 9.77
N LEU A 7 8.71 7.34 8.91
CA LEU A 7 7.85 8.45 8.49
C LEU A 7 6.41 8.19 8.96
N LEU A 8 5.88 9.13 9.74
CA LEU A 8 4.46 9.20 10.07
C LEU A 8 3.75 10.03 9.00
N VAL A 9 2.68 9.49 8.41
CA VAL A 9 1.83 10.18 7.42
C VAL A 9 0.37 10.13 7.88
N HIS A 10 -0.35 11.25 7.77
CA HIS A 10 -1.74 11.37 8.24
C HIS A 10 -2.49 12.50 7.52
N GLY A 11 -3.80 12.59 7.80
CA GLY A 11 -4.69 13.58 7.20
C GLY A 11 -4.92 14.85 8.03
N PHE A 12 -4.30 14.99 9.19
CA PHE A 12 -4.56 16.08 10.13
C PHE A 12 -3.43 17.09 10.16
N GLU A 13 -3.74 18.37 10.36
CA GLU A 13 -2.74 19.36 10.70
C GLU A 13 -2.44 19.27 12.19
N LEU A 14 -1.25 18.78 12.54
CA LEU A 14 -0.78 18.60 13.90
C LEU A 14 0.43 19.50 14.19
N GLU A 15 0.62 19.84 15.46
CA GLU A 15 1.85 20.50 15.90
C GLU A 15 3.07 19.63 15.54
N GLY A 16 4.10 20.24 14.97
CA GLY A 16 5.29 19.53 14.48
C GLY A 16 5.06 18.71 13.19
N SER A 17 3.89 18.83 12.55
CA SER A 17 3.65 18.27 11.22
C SER A 17 3.89 19.29 10.10
N SER A 18 4.15 18.80 8.89
CA SER A 18 4.25 19.61 7.67
C SER A 18 3.53 18.91 6.53
N GLU A 19 2.94 19.68 5.64
CA GLU A 19 2.28 19.11 4.46
C GLU A 19 3.31 18.44 3.54
N LEU A 20 2.97 17.28 2.97
CA LEU A 20 3.82 16.58 2.01
C LEU A 20 4.05 17.40 0.74
N ALA A 21 2.97 18.01 0.24
CA ALA A 21 2.98 18.95 -0.86
C ALA A 21 1.79 19.92 -0.72
N PRO A 22 1.92 21.19 -1.16
CA PRO A 22 0.88 22.20 -0.98
C PRO A 22 -0.50 21.75 -1.49
N GLY A 23 -1.52 21.88 -0.64
CA GLY A 23 -2.93 21.63 -1.00
C GLY A 23 -3.35 20.16 -1.02
N THR A 24 -2.46 19.21 -0.71
CA THR A 24 -2.79 17.78 -0.62
C THR A 24 -3.55 17.41 0.64
N ARG A 25 -3.39 18.21 1.71
CA ARG A 25 -3.84 17.94 3.09
C ARG A 25 -3.39 16.57 3.60
N ILE A 26 -2.21 16.15 3.14
CA ILE A 26 -1.50 14.98 3.63
C ILE A 26 -0.27 15.50 4.36
N TYR A 27 -0.13 15.13 5.62
CA TYR A 27 0.87 15.66 6.52
C TYR A 27 1.87 14.58 6.90
N LYS A 28 3.11 14.98 7.15
CA LYS A 28 4.17 14.18 7.76
C LYS A 28 4.61 14.78 9.09
N GLY A 29 5.04 13.94 10.02
CA GLY A 29 5.55 14.37 11.33
C GLY A 29 4.45 14.46 12.40
N GLY A 30 4.61 15.35 13.37
CA GLY A 30 3.62 15.57 14.45
C GLY A 30 3.39 14.38 15.37
N VAL A 31 4.43 13.59 15.64
CA VAL A 31 4.34 12.32 16.39
C VAL A 31 3.79 12.53 17.81
N GLU A 32 4.32 13.50 18.55
CA GLU A 32 3.89 13.77 19.94
C GLU A 32 2.42 14.20 19.98
N ALA A 33 2.03 15.16 19.13
CA ALA A 33 0.65 15.62 19.00
C ALA A 33 -0.32 14.50 18.57
N ALA A 34 0.13 13.57 17.71
CA ALA A 34 -0.65 12.40 17.32
C ALA A 34 -0.89 11.46 18.51
N ILE A 35 0.16 11.16 19.28
CA ILE A 35 0.08 10.30 20.48
C ILE A 35 -0.86 10.91 21.51
N ASP A 36 -0.67 12.19 21.85
CA ASP A 36 -1.53 12.90 22.80
C ASP A 36 -2.98 12.94 22.33
N GLY A 37 -3.21 13.13 21.02
CA GLY A 37 -4.52 13.08 20.40
C GLY A 37 -5.20 11.72 20.50
N ILE A 38 -4.46 10.64 20.29
CA ILE A 38 -4.96 9.26 20.44
C ILE A 38 -5.29 8.96 21.90
N LEU A 39 -4.37 9.27 22.83
CA LEU A 39 -4.56 9.02 24.27
C LEU A 39 -5.73 9.82 24.84
N ALA A 40 -5.99 11.01 24.30
CA ALA A 40 -7.15 11.83 24.64
C ALA A 40 -8.44 11.45 23.88
N GLY A 41 -8.42 10.43 23.02
CA GLY A 41 -9.59 9.97 22.26
C GLY A 41 -10.05 10.88 21.12
N ARG A 42 -9.21 11.83 20.66
CA ARG A 42 -9.52 12.72 19.53
C ARG A 42 -9.32 12.06 18.17
N TYR A 43 -8.41 11.08 18.09
CA TYR A 43 -8.07 10.36 16.86
C TYR A 43 -8.04 8.86 17.10
N SER A 44 -8.27 8.09 16.04
CA SER A 44 -8.02 6.65 16.04
C SER A 44 -6.55 6.39 15.70
N PRO A 45 -5.89 5.39 16.32
CA PRO A 45 -4.58 4.91 15.85
C PRO A 45 -4.58 4.56 14.35
N LEU A 46 -5.72 4.12 13.81
CA LEU A 46 -5.89 3.76 12.40
C LEU A 46 -6.00 4.96 11.47
N ASP A 47 -5.95 6.20 11.97
CA ASP A 47 -5.88 7.38 11.12
C ASP A 47 -4.44 7.71 10.67
N PHE A 48 -3.45 6.99 11.20
CA PHE A 48 -2.03 7.26 11.01
C PHE A 48 -1.33 6.12 10.24
N ARG A 49 -0.36 6.46 9.38
CA ARG A 49 0.43 5.51 8.60
C ARG A 49 1.91 5.63 8.96
N TRP A 50 2.51 4.51 9.35
CA TRP A 50 3.92 4.42 9.68
C TRP A 50 4.67 3.71 8.56
N PHE A 51 5.68 4.38 8.00
CA PHE A 51 6.55 3.81 6.98
C PHE A 51 7.97 3.69 7.53
N VAL A 52 8.49 2.47 7.58
CA VAL A 52 9.86 2.17 8.01
C VAL A 52 10.66 1.76 6.79
N GLY A 53 11.80 2.41 6.57
CA GLY A 53 12.58 2.17 5.35
C GLY A 53 12.09 3.02 4.19
N ARG A 54 12.90 4.01 3.80
CA ARG A 54 12.60 4.89 2.67
C ARG A 54 13.66 4.76 1.59
N HIS A 55 13.20 4.64 0.36
CA HIS A 55 14.01 4.82 -0.84
C HIS A 55 13.77 6.24 -1.35
N LEU A 56 14.79 7.08 -1.31
CA LEU A 56 14.68 8.50 -1.70
C LEU A 56 15.13 8.75 -3.14
N ASP A 57 15.83 7.80 -3.74
CA ASP A 57 16.46 7.94 -5.05
C ASP A 57 15.73 7.10 -6.11
N LEU A 58 14.41 7.25 -6.15
CA LEU A 58 13.59 6.61 -7.19
C LEU A 58 13.76 7.42 -8.48
N ARG A 59 13.98 6.71 -9.59
CA ARG A 59 14.07 7.30 -10.93
C ARG A 59 12.97 6.72 -11.80
N THR A 60 12.48 7.54 -12.74
CA THR A 60 11.42 7.16 -13.68
C THR A 60 11.91 7.13 -15.13
N ASP A 61 13.22 7.34 -15.35
CA ASP A 61 13.83 7.43 -16.68
C ASP A 61 14.12 6.05 -17.31
N ASP A 62 14.26 5.03 -16.48
CA ASP A 62 14.40 3.62 -16.89
C ASP A 62 13.08 2.84 -16.90
N PHE A 63 11.96 3.52 -16.65
CA PHE A 63 10.61 2.94 -16.52
C PHE A 63 10.46 1.86 -15.43
N ALA A 64 11.44 1.70 -14.53
CA ALA A 64 11.28 0.83 -13.36
C ALA A 64 10.25 1.38 -12.36
N TRP A 65 10.03 2.71 -12.38
CA TRP A 65 9.00 3.39 -11.61
C TRP A 65 8.18 4.33 -12.50
N ILE A 66 6.86 4.35 -12.29
CA ILE A 66 5.93 5.26 -12.96
C ILE A 66 5.33 6.18 -11.91
N SER A 67 5.33 7.49 -12.19
CA SER A 67 4.66 8.47 -11.33
C SER A 67 3.18 8.57 -11.68
N MET A 68 2.33 8.55 -10.65
CA MET A 68 0.88 8.68 -10.80
C MET A 68 0.35 9.69 -9.80
N ALA A 69 -0.60 10.51 -10.22
CA ALA A 69 -1.31 11.40 -9.31
C ALA A 69 -2.19 10.55 -8.39
N SER A 70 -2.14 10.83 -7.09
CA SER A 70 -2.89 10.07 -6.08
C SER A 70 -3.77 11.01 -5.26
N ALA A 71 -5.03 10.62 -5.09
CA ALA A 71 -5.95 11.31 -4.21
C ALA A 71 -5.66 10.94 -2.74
N ARG A 72 -5.93 11.87 -1.82
CA ARG A 72 -5.74 11.68 -0.37
C ARG A 72 -6.35 10.38 0.18
N PRO A 73 -7.57 9.94 -0.21
CA PRO A 73 -8.12 8.67 0.27
C PRO A 73 -7.30 7.44 -0.14
N LEU A 74 -6.66 7.48 -1.31
CA LEU A 74 -5.81 6.40 -1.82
C LEU A 74 -4.46 6.41 -1.11
N ALA A 75 -3.85 7.59 -0.99
CA ALA A 75 -2.55 7.75 -0.31
C ALA A 75 -2.59 7.39 1.19
N LEU A 76 -3.74 7.60 1.85
CA LEU A 76 -3.93 7.28 3.27
C LEU A 76 -4.66 5.94 3.50
N LYS A 77 -4.90 5.15 2.45
CA LYS A 77 -5.65 3.89 2.58
C LYS A 77 -4.91 2.89 3.47
N GLN A 78 -5.62 2.24 4.38
CA GLN A 78 -5.06 1.13 5.15
C GLN A 78 -4.94 -0.09 4.24
N CYS A 79 -3.71 -0.55 4.03
CA CYS A 79 -3.43 -1.64 3.09
C CYS A 79 -3.59 -3.04 3.70
N LEU A 80 -3.72 -3.14 5.02
CA LEU A 80 -3.94 -4.40 5.72
C LEU A 80 -5.40 -4.84 5.58
N GLY A 81 -5.62 -6.04 5.05
CA GLY A 81 -6.95 -6.63 4.90
C GLY A 81 -7.78 -6.08 3.74
N LEU A 82 -7.14 -5.48 2.72
CA LEU A 82 -7.86 -5.07 1.52
C LEU A 82 -8.38 -6.30 0.75
N PRO A 83 -9.60 -6.24 0.18
CA PRO A 83 -10.17 -7.34 -0.60
C PRO A 83 -9.36 -7.64 -1.87
N LYS A 84 -8.62 -6.65 -2.37
CA LYS A 84 -7.63 -6.79 -3.44
C LYS A 84 -6.40 -5.94 -3.11
N PRO A 85 -5.20 -6.32 -3.57
CA PRO A 85 -4.01 -5.51 -3.35
C PRO A 85 -4.19 -4.07 -3.85
N LEU A 86 -3.69 -3.09 -3.08
CA LEU A 86 -3.83 -1.66 -3.40
C LEU A 86 -3.37 -1.33 -4.83
N TRP A 87 -2.36 -2.03 -5.33
CA TRP A 87 -1.85 -1.87 -6.69
C TRP A 87 -2.96 -2.03 -7.75
N HIS A 88 -3.83 -3.03 -7.63
CA HIS A 88 -4.91 -3.23 -8.59
C HIS A 88 -5.92 -2.07 -8.57
N GLU A 89 -6.24 -1.57 -7.37
CA GLU A 89 -7.14 -0.41 -7.23
C GLU A 89 -6.53 0.85 -7.85
N VAL A 90 -5.23 1.10 -7.65
CA VAL A 90 -4.54 2.23 -8.28
C VAL A 90 -4.61 2.11 -9.81
N MET A 91 -4.30 0.93 -10.34
CA MET A 91 -4.25 0.67 -11.78
C MET A 91 -5.62 0.78 -12.46
N GLU A 92 -6.68 0.31 -11.80
CA GLU A 92 -8.06 0.49 -12.26
C GLU A 92 -8.48 1.96 -12.26
N LEU A 93 -8.09 2.74 -11.24
CA LEU A 93 -8.37 4.18 -11.18
C LEU A 93 -7.65 4.95 -12.30
N CYS A 94 -6.47 4.50 -12.72
CA CYS A 94 -5.77 5.04 -13.88
C CYS A 94 -6.49 4.74 -15.20
N GLY A 95 -7.28 3.67 -15.26
CA GLY A 95 -8.07 3.30 -16.44
C GLY A 95 -7.22 2.86 -17.64
N GLY A 96 -7.87 2.67 -18.77
CA GLY A 96 -7.22 2.32 -20.04
C GLY A 96 -6.34 1.07 -19.93
N GLU A 97 -5.12 1.15 -20.47
CA GLU A 97 -4.15 0.05 -20.48
C GLU A 97 -3.75 -0.41 -19.07
N TYR A 98 -3.77 0.49 -18.08
CA TYR A 98 -3.43 0.13 -16.69
C TYR A 98 -4.51 -0.77 -16.06
N SER A 99 -5.77 -0.51 -16.36
CA SER A 99 -6.89 -1.35 -15.90
C SER A 99 -6.84 -2.74 -16.53
N GLU A 100 -6.49 -2.84 -17.81
CA GLU A 100 -6.30 -4.13 -18.48
C GLU A 100 -5.09 -4.89 -17.92
N LEU A 101 -3.98 -4.21 -17.67
CA LEU A 101 -2.80 -4.81 -17.03
C LEU A 101 -3.14 -5.36 -15.63
N SER A 102 -3.88 -4.60 -14.82
CA SER A 102 -4.37 -5.06 -13.52
C SER A 102 -5.20 -6.34 -13.62
N ARG A 103 -6.08 -6.43 -14.62
CA ARG A 103 -6.94 -7.60 -14.86
C ARG A 103 -6.12 -8.83 -15.24
N VAL A 104 -5.17 -8.69 -16.16
CA VAL A 104 -4.31 -9.80 -16.60
C VAL A 104 -3.46 -10.34 -15.45
N GLU A 105 -2.83 -9.45 -14.66
CA GLU A 105 -2.00 -9.83 -13.52
C GLU A 105 -2.79 -10.51 -12.39
N LEU A 106 -4.05 -10.13 -12.18
CA LEU A 106 -4.90 -10.75 -11.16
C LEU A 106 -5.31 -12.18 -11.54
N VAL A 107 -5.57 -12.42 -12.83
CA VAL A 107 -5.89 -13.77 -13.35
C VAL A 107 -4.69 -14.69 -13.20
N GLN A 108 -3.50 -14.26 -13.60
CA GLN A 108 -2.27 -15.07 -13.49
C GLN A 108 -1.98 -15.53 -12.06
N ARG A 109 -2.36 -14.75 -11.04
CA ARG A 109 -2.21 -15.16 -9.64
C ARG A 109 -3.25 -16.19 -9.20
N THR A 110 -4.44 -16.14 -9.76
CA THR A 110 -5.48 -17.14 -9.46
C THR A 110 -5.08 -18.50 -10.01
N ASP A 111 -4.46 -18.53 -11.20
CA ASP A 111 -3.96 -19.75 -11.82
C ASP A 111 -2.87 -20.42 -10.95
N LEU A 112 -1.99 -19.64 -10.31
CA LEU A 112 -0.99 -20.16 -9.37
C LEU A 112 -1.61 -20.72 -8.08
N ASP A 113 -2.69 -20.13 -7.58
CA ASP A 113 -3.41 -20.63 -6.41
C ASP A 113 -4.20 -21.92 -6.72
N GLU A 114 -4.67 -22.08 -7.96
CA GLU A 114 -5.30 -23.33 -8.44
C GLU A 114 -4.28 -24.45 -8.65
N ASP A 115 -3.12 -24.16 -9.21
CA ASP A 115 -2.04 -25.15 -9.39
C ASP A 115 -1.50 -25.67 -8.04
N VAL A 116 -1.43 -24.82 -7.01
CA VAL A 116 -1.06 -25.26 -5.65
C VAL A 116 -2.13 -26.16 -5.03
N ARG A 117 -3.43 -25.89 -5.26
CA ARG A 117 -4.51 -26.76 -4.76
C ARG A 117 -4.57 -28.09 -5.48
N ASN A 118 -4.28 -28.12 -6.78
CA ASN A 118 -4.31 -29.34 -7.59
C ASN A 118 -3.05 -30.20 -7.40
N GLY A 119 -1.94 -29.63 -6.91
CA GLY A 119 -0.70 -30.35 -6.62
C GLY A 119 -0.73 -31.22 -5.35
N ASP A 120 -1.70 -31.03 -4.46
CA ASP A 120 -1.85 -31.79 -3.22
C ASP A 120 -2.74 -33.06 -3.37
N GLU A 121 -3.39 -33.26 -4.52
CA GLU A 121 -4.29 -34.42 -4.76
C GLU A 121 -3.62 -35.65 -5.40
N GLU A 122 -2.34 -35.57 -5.82
CA GLU A 122 -1.68 -36.66 -6.57
C GLU A 122 -0.76 -37.62 -5.76
N ASP A 123 -0.61 -37.48 -4.44
CA ASP A 123 0.28 -38.38 -3.65
C ASP A 123 -0.47 -39.35 -2.70
N GLY A 124 -1.68 -39.76 -3.09
CA GLY A 124 -2.51 -40.74 -2.35
C GLY A 124 -2.72 -42.09 -3.06
N GLY A 125 -2.02 -42.34 -4.17
CA GLY A 125 -2.27 -43.49 -5.06
C GLY A 125 -1.47 -44.77 -4.73
N SER A 126 -2.06 -45.64 -3.92
CA SER A 126 -1.94 -47.12 -3.98
C SER A 126 -0.54 -47.78 -3.90
N ARG A 127 -0.19 -48.29 -2.70
CA ARG A 127 0.56 -49.55 -2.58
C ARG A 127 -0.40 -50.66 -2.14
N SER A 128 -0.92 -51.40 -3.11
CA SER A 128 -1.45 -52.75 -2.92
C SER A 128 -0.72 -53.68 -3.87
N GLY A 129 -0.10 -54.73 -3.30
CA GLY A 129 0.76 -55.69 -3.97
C GLY A 129 1.82 -56.21 -3.03
#